data_AF-A0A8S3GFS9-F1
#
_entry.id   AF-A0A8S3GFS9-F1
#
_cell.length_a   1.000
_cell.length_b   1.000
_cell.length_c   1.000
_cell.angle_alpha   90.00
_cell.angle_beta   90.00
_cell.angle_gamma   90.00
#
_symmetry.space_group_name_H-M   'P 1'
#
loop_
_entity.id
_entity.type
_entity.pdbx_description
1 polymer ?
#
loop_
_entity_poly.entity_id
_entity_poly.type
_entity_poly.pdbx_seq_one_letter_code
_entity_poly.pdbx_strand_id
1 'polypeptide(L)'
;EEIENERLNNPGLTDEQEYQLRKGYLGPCQLDRLAYFDQGQGFLSDTLHTVYGGALRKLLSIFFERKYCTEEKRWTIVKEMAKINERMQQFITPSSTVRLPRSINIYHRFKASEYRSILLLYYKVFENSLPSEYYCHLKQL
;
A
#
# COMPACT_ATOMS: atom_id res chain seq x y z
N GLU A 1 -16.50 11.84 39.02
CA GLU A 1 -17.51 11.06 39.75
C GLU A 1 -18.74 10.71 38.89
N GLU A 2 -19.18 11.52 37.92
CA GLU A 2 -20.29 11.13 37.02
C GLU A 2 -19.89 10.17 35.87
N ILE A 3 -18.65 10.23 35.39
CA ILE A 3 -18.16 9.34 34.31
C ILE A 3 -17.91 7.90 34.80
N GLU A 4 -17.72 7.74 36.11
CA GLU A 4 -17.39 6.44 36.72
C GLU A 4 -18.64 5.59 36.99
N ASN A 5 -19.81 6.24 37.10
CA ASN A 5 -21.09 5.58 37.37
C ASN A 5 -21.82 5.08 36.11
N GLU A 6 -21.50 5.59 34.91
CA GLU A 6 -22.06 5.06 33.65
C GLU A 6 -21.43 3.72 33.21
N ARG A 7 -20.28 3.33 33.78
CA ARG A 7 -19.60 2.07 33.48
C ARG A 7 -20.28 0.83 34.06
N LEU A 8 -21.16 1.00 35.05
CA LEU A 8 -21.76 -0.11 35.80
C LEU A 8 -23.02 -0.72 35.14
N ASN A 9 -23.55 -0.14 34.06
CA ASN A 9 -24.86 -0.53 33.50
C ASN A 9 -24.88 -0.99 32.04
N ASN A 10 -23.74 -1.28 31.42
CA ASN A 10 -23.72 -1.95 30.10
C ASN A 10 -23.09 -3.33 30.23
N PRO A 11 -23.74 -4.41 29.75
CA PRO A 11 -23.19 -5.75 29.84
C PRO A 11 -21.84 -5.77 29.12
N GLY A 12 -20.81 -6.03 29.92
CA GLY A 12 -19.44 -5.66 29.65
C GLY A 12 -18.90 -6.25 28.36
N LEU A 13 -18.23 -5.40 27.58
CA LEU A 13 -17.23 -5.89 26.66
C LEU A 13 -16.16 -6.60 27.50
N THR A 14 -15.84 -7.83 27.14
CA THR A 14 -14.78 -8.62 27.81
C THR A 14 -13.47 -7.86 27.71
N ASP A 15 -12.54 -8.00 28.67
CA ASP A 15 -11.22 -7.34 28.63
C ASP A 15 -10.49 -7.54 27.29
N GLU A 16 -10.73 -8.70 26.64
CA GLU A 16 -10.28 -8.98 25.27
C GLU A 16 -10.90 -8.04 24.24
N GLN A 17 -12.21 -7.79 24.30
CA GLN A 17 -12.90 -6.88 23.39
C GLN A 17 -12.49 -5.43 23.63
N GLU A 18 -12.24 -5.03 24.88
CA GLU A 18 -11.70 -3.71 25.22
C GLU A 18 -10.23 -3.55 24.76
N TYR A 19 -9.41 -4.61 24.84
CA TYR A 19 -8.05 -4.65 24.32
C TYR A 19 -8.01 -4.59 22.78
N GLN A 20 -8.93 -5.27 22.10
CA GLN A 20 -9.09 -5.24 20.63
C GLN A 20 -9.51 -3.84 20.15
N LEU A 21 -10.39 -3.16 20.89
CA LEU A 21 -10.76 -1.77 20.64
C LEU A 21 -9.58 -0.80 20.75
N ARG A 22 -8.63 -1.03 21.67
CA ARG A 22 -7.43 -0.18 21.81
C ARG A 22 -6.44 -0.30 20.65
N LYS A 23 -6.43 -1.42 19.90
CA LYS A 23 -5.56 -1.62 18.73
C LYS A 23 -6.22 -1.30 17.38
N GLY A 24 -7.50 -0.96 17.37
CA GLY A 24 -8.20 -0.48 16.17
C GLY A 24 -8.58 -1.57 15.15
N TYR A 25 -8.63 -2.85 15.54
CA TYR A 25 -9.12 -3.94 14.69
C TYR A 25 -10.02 -4.91 15.47
N LEU A 26 -10.93 -5.57 14.76
CA LEU A 26 -11.93 -6.45 15.37
C LEU A 26 -11.50 -7.93 15.25
N GLY A 27 -10.84 -8.44 16.29
CA GLY A 27 -10.62 -9.88 16.50
C GLY A 27 -9.24 -10.41 16.13
N PRO A 28 -8.89 -11.63 16.59
CA PRO A 28 -7.53 -12.17 16.48
C PRO A 28 -7.12 -12.40 15.03
N CYS A 29 -5.91 -11.93 14.70
CA CYS A 29 -5.33 -11.98 13.37
C CYS A 29 -4.07 -12.86 13.36
N GLN A 30 -3.79 -13.56 12.27
CA GLN A 30 -2.54 -14.34 12.14
C GLN A 30 -1.28 -13.49 12.32
N LEU A 31 -1.38 -12.19 12.05
CA LEU A 31 -0.31 -11.23 12.25
C LEU A 31 -0.09 -10.86 13.72
N ASP A 32 -1.02 -11.18 14.63
CA ASP A 32 -0.81 -11.06 16.09
C ASP A 32 0.36 -11.95 16.57
N ARG A 33 0.68 -12.99 15.80
CA ARG A 33 1.75 -13.95 16.10
C ARG A 33 3.14 -13.40 15.77
N LEU A 34 3.24 -12.25 15.11
CA LEU A 34 4.49 -11.61 14.77
C LEU A 34 4.93 -10.71 15.93
N ALA A 35 5.93 -11.15 16.70
CA ALA A 35 6.38 -10.48 17.92
C ALA A 35 6.83 -9.01 17.76
N TYR A 36 7.16 -8.58 16.54
CA TYR A 36 7.64 -7.23 16.23
C TYR A 36 6.70 -6.44 15.31
N PHE A 37 5.51 -6.96 15.02
CA PHE A 37 4.56 -6.31 14.13
C PHE A 37 3.47 -5.62 14.95
N ASP A 38 3.55 -4.31 15.06
CA ASP A 38 2.44 -3.50 15.54
C ASP A 38 1.42 -3.36 14.41
N GLN A 39 0.24 -3.98 14.54
CA GLN A 39 -0.81 -3.85 13.53
C GLN A 39 -1.45 -2.46 13.49
N GLY A 40 -1.51 -1.76 14.62
CA GLY A 40 -2.06 -0.41 14.69
C GLY A 40 -1.23 0.58 13.87
N GLN A 41 0.08 0.33 13.76
CA GLN A 41 1.00 1.05 12.87
C GLN A 41 1.25 0.36 11.53
N GLY A 42 1.07 -0.97 11.48
CA GLY A 42 1.42 -1.81 10.34
C GLY A 42 0.39 -1.78 9.22
N PHE A 43 -0.85 -1.41 9.53
CA PHE A 43 -1.87 -1.14 8.53
C PHE A 43 -2.05 0.37 8.36
N LEU A 44 -1.48 0.91 7.28
CA LEU A 44 -1.84 2.24 6.79
C LEU A 44 -3.34 2.25 6.44
N SER A 45 -4.15 2.86 7.31
CA SER A 45 -5.59 3.09 7.12
C SER A 45 -5.90 3.78 5.77
N ASP A 46 -4.93 4.48 5.21
CA ASP A 46 -5.07 5.23 3.95
C ASP A 46 -4.69 4.45 2.68
N THR A 47 -4.18 3.22 2.77
CA THR A 47 -3.83 2.47 1.54
C THR A 47 -5.05 2.25 0.64
N LEU A 48 -6.24 2.08 1.23
CA LEU A 48 -7.47 1.99 0.45
C LEU A 48 -7.87 3.35 -0.13
N HIS A 49 -7.72 4.47 0.60
CA HIS A 49 -8.04 5.80 0.06
C HIS A 49 -7.08 6.22 -1.06
N THR A 50 -5.78 5.98 -0.93
CA THR A 50 -4.77 6.30 -1.94
C THR A 50 -4.94 5.46 -3.22
N VAL A 51 -5.29 4.18 -3.05
CA VAL A 51 -5.51 3.25 -4.18
C VAL A 51 -6.88 3.47 -4.83
N TYR A 52 -7.97 3.55 -4.06
CA TYR A 52 -9.33 3.75 -4.59
C TYR A 52 -9.60 5.19 -5.03
N GLY A 53 -8.97 6.18 -4.39
CA GLY A 53 -9.02 7.60 -4.78
C GLY A 53 -8.26 7.91 -6.07
N GLY A 54 -7.57 6.91 -6.65
CA GLY A 54 -6.90 7.04 -7.94
C GLY A 54 -5.64 7.89 -7.91
N ALA A 55 -5.11 8.22 -6.72
CA ALA A 55 -3.86 8.95 -6.57
C ALA A 55 -2.70 8.16 -7.21
N LEU A 56 -2.61 6.86 -6.94
CA LEU A 56 -1.59 6.00 -7.55
C LEU A 56 -1.76 5.89 -9.08
N ARG A 57 -3.01 5.86 -9.57
CA ARG A 57 -3.28 5.90 -11.02
C ARG A 57 -2.76 7.19 -11.65
N LYS A 58 -3.04 8.34 -11.04
CA LYS A 58 -2.54 9.65 -11.52
C LYS A 58 -1.02 9.72 -11.45
N LEU A 59 -0.40 9.19 -10.39
CA LEU A 59 1.05 9.16 -10.24
C LEU A 59 1.71 8.30 -11.33
N LEU A 60 1.18 7.10 -11.58
CA LEU A 60 1.65 6.25 -12.67
C LEU A 60 1.44 6.90 -14.04
N SER A 61 0.34 7.64 -14.24
CA SER A 61 0.16 8.49 -15.41
C SER A 61 1.28 9.53 -15.56
N ILE A 62 1.66 10.22 -14.49
CA ILE A 62 2.76 11.20 -14.52
C ILE A 62 4.10 10.52 -14.86
N PHE A 63 4.36 9.35 -14.30
CA PHE A 63 5.61 8.61 -14.51
C PHE A 63 5.74 8.00 -15.92
N PHE A 64 4.62 7.53 -16.51
CA PHE A 64 4.61 6.73 -17.73
C PHE A 64 3.91 7.37 -18.94
N GLU A 65 3.36 8.58 -18.83
CA GLU A 65 2.81 9.27 -20.00
C GLU A 65 3.90 9.99 -20.80
N ARG A 66 3.91 9.70 -22.10
CA ARG A 66 4.85 10.30 -23.06
C ARG A 66 4.76 11.83 -23.13
N LYS A 67 3.62 12.41 -22.76
CA LYS A 67 3.42 13.88 -22.72
C LYS A 67 4.32 14.58 -21.70
N TYR A 68 4.83 13.84 -20.71
CA TYR A 68 5.77 14.36 -19.70
C TYR A 68 7.22 13.95 -19.99
N CYS A 69 7.49 13.30 -21.13
CA CYS A 69 8.81 12.87 -21.56
C CYS A 69 9.60 14.06 -22.15
N THR A 70 9.97 15.00 -21.30
CA THR A 70 10.88 16.10 -21.60
C THR A 70 12.14 15.92 -20.76
N GLU A 71 13.32 16.25 -21.28
CA GLU A 71 14.61 16.06 -20.60
C GLU A 71 14.70 16.77 -19.24
N GLU A 72 13.92 17.85 -19.07
CA GLU A 72 13.83 18.61 -17.82
C GLU A 72 13.08 17.87 -16.70
N LYS A 73 12.23 16.89 -17.04
CA LYS A 73 11.33 16.23 -16.10
C LYS A 73 11.92 14.92 -15.60
N ARG A 74 12.77 15.02 -14.58
CA ARG A 74 13.50 13.89 -13.97
C ARG A 74 12.60 12.79 -13.36
N TRP A 75 11.34 13.10 -13.08
CA TRP A 75 10.37 12.14 -12.53
C TRP A 75 9.76 11.20 -13.58
N THR A 76 9.94 11.48 -14.87
CA THR A 76 9.36 10.66 -15.94
C THR A 76 10.25 9.46 -16.23
N ILE A 77 9.70 8.25 -16.09
CA ILE A 77 10.42 6.97 -16.24
C ILE A 77 9.89 6.12 -17.40
N VAL A 78 9.26 6.76 -18.38
CA VAL A 78 8.76 6.14 -19.62
C VAL A 78 9.82 5.27 -20.31
N LYS A 79 11.07 5.74 -20.35
CA LYS A 79 12.19 5.01 -21.00
C LYS A 79 12.57 3.73 -20.25
N GLU A 80 12.39 3.70 -18.93
CA GLU A 80 12.70 2.56 -18.07
C GLU A 80 11.56 1.52 -18.00
N MET A 81 10.45 1.74 -18.71
CA MET A 81 9.25 0.91 -18.62
C MET A 81 9.51 -0.58 -18.97
N ALA A 82 10.37 -0.86 -19.95
CA ALA A 82 10.76 -2.23 -20.30
C ALA A 82 11.51 -2.92 -19.16
N LYS A 83 12.48 -2.22 -18.56
CA LYS A 83 13.28 -2.70 -17.42
C LYS A 83 12.43 -2.91 -16.17
N ILE A 84 11.46 -2.04 -15.93
CA ILE A 84 10.49 -2.19 -14.84
C ILE A 84 9.66 -3.46 -15.02
N ASN A 85 9.12 -3.70 -16.22
CA ASN A 85 8.37 -4.94 -16.49
C ASN A 85 9.22 -6.19 -16.28
N GLU A 86 10.48 -6.18 -16.72
CA GLU A 86 11.41 -7.30 -16.51
C GLU A 86 11.61 -7.57 -15.01
N ARG A 87 11.85 -6.52 -14.22
CA ARG A 87 11.97 -6.62 -12.76
C ARG A 87 10.67 -7.11 -12.09
N MET A 88 9.50 -6.71 -12.59
CA MET A 88 8.22 -7.24 -12.08
C MET A 88 8.09 -8.74 -12.33
N GLN A 89 8.60 -9.26 -13.46
CA GLN A 89 8.58 -10.69 -13.76
C GLN A 89 9.56 -11.49 -12.89
N GLN A 90 10.71 -10.90 -12.55
CA GLN A 90 11.72 -11.52 -11.67
C GLN A 90 11.31 -11.51 -10.19
N PHE A 91 10.30 -10.71 -9.82
CA PHE A 91 9.90 -10.56 -8.43
C PHE A 91 9.13 -11.78 -7.92
N ILE A 92 9.71 -12.48 -6.93
CA ILE A 92 9.09 -13.63 -6.28
C ILE A 92 8.11 -13.10 -5.22
N THR A 93 6.81 -13.36 -5.42
CA THR A 93 5.78 -13.01 -4.43
C THR A 93 5.55 -14.16 -3.45
N PRO A 94 5.11 -13.86 -2.20
CA PRO A 94 4.69 -14.89 -1.25
C PRO A 94 3.52 -15.70 -1.83
N SER A 95 3.49 -17.01 -1.55
CA SER A 95 2.49 -17.96 -2.11
C SER A 95 1.03 -17.61 -1.82
N SER A 96 0.78 -16.75 -0.83
CA SER A 96 -0.56 -16.21 -0.51
C SER A 96 -1.09 -15.23 -1.56
N THR A 97 -0.24 -14.69 -2.45
CA THR A 97 -0.65 -13.76 -3.49
C THR A 97 -1.10 -14.51 -4.73
N VAL A 98 -2.40 -14.77 -4.85
CA VAL A 98 -2.97 -15.57 -5.96
C VAL A 98 -2.90 -14.84 -7.31
N ARG A 99 -2.71 -13.51 -7.32
CA ARG A 99 -2.68 -12.71 -8.55
C ARG A 99 -1.49 -11.76 -8.59
N LEU A 100 -0.62 -11.98 -9.57
CA LEU A 100 0.44 -11.06 -9.92
C LEU A 100 -0.16 -9.86 -10.68
N PRO A 101 0.34 -8.63 -10.45
CA PRO A 101 -0.04 -7.49 -11.26
C PRO A 101 0.34 -7.72 -12.72
N ARG A 102 -0.51 -7.25 -13.63
CA ARG A 102 -0.22 -7.29 -15.06
C ARG A 102 0.92 -6.30 -15.40
N SER A 103 1.40 -6.37 -16.65
CA SER A 103 2.43 -5.46 -17.15
C SER A 103 2.06 -3.99 -16.92
N ILE A 104 3.05 -3.19 -16.52
CA ILE A 104 2.89 -1.76 -16.27
C ILE A 104 2.40 -1.02 -17.51
N ASN A 105 2.61 -1.54 -18.73
CA ASN A 105 2.17 -0.91 -19.98
C ASN A 105 0.65 -0.67 -20.02
N ILE A 106 -0.12 -1.49 -19.31
CA ILE A 106 -1.58 -1.39 -19.23
C ILE A 106 -2.05 -0.87 -17.87
N TYR A 107 -1.22 -0.09 -17.16
CA TYR A 107 -1.53 0.42 -15.82
C TYR A 107 -2.90 1.09 -15.75
N HIS A 108 -3.31 1.83 -16.78
CA HIS A 108 -4.61 2.48 -16.87
C HIS A 108 -5.83 1.53 -16.75
N ARG A 109 -5.65 0.22 -17.00
CA ARG A 109 -6.68 -0.83 -16.87
C ARG A 109 -6.55 -1.66 -15.59
N PHE A 110 -5.62 -1.30 -14.70
CA PHE A 110 -5.44 -2.01 -13.45
C PHE A 110 -6.68 -1.90 -12.58
N LYS A 111 -6.97 -3.00 -11.89
CA LYS A 111 -7.95 -2.99 -10.80
C LYS A 111 -7.29 -2.41 -9.55
N ALA A 112 -8.10 -1.91 -8.62
CA ALA A 112 -7.61 -1.43 -7.32
C ALA A 112 -6.71 -2.45 -6.61
N SER A 113 -7.02 -3.75 -6.71
CA SER A 113 -6.18 -4.81 -6.15
C SER A 113 -4.76 -4.83 -6.73
N GLU A 114 -4.58 -4.55 -8.02
CA GLU A 114 -3.26 -4.53 -8.65
C GLU A 114 -2.46 -3.29 -8.26
N TYR A 115 -3.12 -2.13 -8.21
CA TYR A 115 -2.52 -0.90 -7.67
C TYR A 115 -2.02 -1.11 -6.23
N ARG A 116 -2.84 -1.78 -5.39
CA ARG A 116 -2.44 -2.15 -4.04
C ARG A 116 -1.24 -3.10 -4.03
N SER A 117 -1.24 -4.14 -4.86
CA SER A 117 -0.10 -5.05 -4.97
C SER A 117 1.17 -4.32 -5.39
N ILE A 118 1.07 -3.33 -6.29
CA ILE A 118 2.22 -2.55 -6.74
C ILE A 118 2.85 -1.78 -5.58
N LEU A 119 2.02 -1.13 -4.77
CA LEU A 119 2.48 -0.32 -3.64
C LEU A 119 3.05 -1.18 -2.51
N LEU A 120 2.40 -2.30 -2.17
CA LEU A 120 2.81 -3.13 -1.04
C LEU A 120 3.95 -4.10 -1.37
N LEU A 121 3.94 -4.69 -2.57
CA LEU A 121 4.85 -5.80 -2.92
C LEU A 121 5.88 -5.37 -3.96
N TYR A 122 5.49 -4.58 -4.96
CA TYR A 122 6.36 -4.26 -6.10
C TYR A 122 7.00 -2.87 -6.04
N TYR A 123 6.90 -2.13 -4.92
CA TYR A 123 7.49 -0.79 -4.83
C TYR A 123 8.99 -0.80 -5.13
N LYS A 124 9.71 -1.86 -4.71
CA LYS A 124 11.14 -2.04 -4.99
C LYS A 124 11.50 -2.12 -6.48
N VAL A 125 10.56 -2.46 -7.35
CA VAL A 125 10.82 -2.52 -8.80
C VAL A 125 11.19 -1.14 -9.35
N PHE A 126 10.67 -0.07 -8.73
CA PHE A 126 10.95 1.32 -9.09
C PHE A 126 12.29 1.83 -8.55
N GLU A 127 12.94 1.07 -7.66
CA GLU A 127 14.24 1.40 -7.09
C GLU A 127 15.30 1.50 -8.19
N ASN A 128 16.09 2.58 -8.20
CA ASN A 128 17.08 2.91 -9.25
C ASN A 128 16.51 3.25 -10.64
N SER A 129 15.20 3.16 -10.87
CA SER A 129 14.57 3.69 -12.09
C SER A 129 14.00 5.09 -11.86
N LEU A 130 13.49 5.34 -10.65
CA LEU A 130 12.97 6.64 -10.24
C LEU A 130 14.02 7.39 -9.40
N PRO A 131 14.15 8.73 -9.52
CA PRO A 131 15.02 9.50 -8.62
C PRO A 131 14.64 9.29 -7.15
N SER A 132 15.64 9.35 -6.28
CA SER A 132 15.53 9.01 -4.86
C SER A 132 14.42 9.77 -4.13
N GLU A 133 14.23 11.05 -4.46
CA GLU A 133 13.19 11.93 -3.90
C GLU A 133 11.79 11.36 -4.16
N TYR A 134 11.47 11.09 -5.42
CA TYR A 134 10.16 10.56 -5.82
C TYR A 134 9.96 9.11 -5.38
N TYR A 135 11.03 8.32 -5.31
CA TYR A 135 10.98 6.97 -4.77
C TYR A 135 10.69 6.98 -3.26
N CYS A 136 11.23 7.95 -2.52
CA CYS A 136 10.92 8.14 -1.10
C CYS A 136 9.44 8.44 -0.90
N HIS A 137 8.88 9.37 -1.69
CA HIS A 137 7.46 9.68 -1.65
C HIS A 137 6.57 8.49 -2.04
N LEU A 138 6.96 7.69 -3.04
CA LEU A 138 6.21 6.50 -3.43
C LEU A 138 6.13 5.46 -2.30
N LYS A 139 7.18 5.33 -1.47
CA LYS A 139 7.20 4.41 -0.32
C LYS A 139 6.34 4.87 0.85
N GLN A 140 6.01 6.16 0.90
CA GLN A 140 5.21 6.76 1.97
C GLN A 140 3.70 6.70 1.68
N LEU A 141 3.31 6.40 0.44
CA LEU A 141 1.94 6.16 0.02
C LEU A 141 1.43 4.80 0.51
#